data_AF-A0A8J6HX84-F1
#
_entry.id   AF-A0A8J6HX84-F1
#
_cell.length_a   1.000
_cell.length_b   1.000
_cell.length_c   1.000
_cell.angle_alpha   90.00
_cell.angle_beta   90.00
_cell.angle_gamma   90.00
#
_symmetry.space_group_name_H-M   'P 1'
#
loop_
_entity.id
_entity.type
_entity.pdbx_description
1 polymer ?
#
loop_
_entity_poly.entity_id
_entity_poly.type
_entity_poly.pdbx_seq_one_letter_code
_entity_poly.pdbx_strand_id
1 'polypeptide(L)'
;MILLLKNHMVDDVAAVVDWWQLDSVGDETKNKFIKLSTWMNRFAVLNISILLVFATIIFFSSDEVNGLAFVRHILDQIFSHWSKFVFVFFKITLFLPSFMMSAHMYQLFYSAQHIIFQMKLLKMFIRRMASTSSSTQDDLMYDDSYQEEINAKLKIIIDKHCNFIREGCRILGMTKNTEKKEKEKYYQRNGYANEEEQRHRQKQERRERIKESREYDRCMTKNIPESLGRECKTKKNYGNFRCGNEERENRYWTEGEDRGCRMCYEERDN
;
A
#
# COMPACT_ATOMS: atom_id res chain seq x y z
N MET A 1 -11.87 -0.01 -23.46
CA MET A 1 -10.45 -0.29 -23.17
C MET A 1 -10.00 0.24 -21.81
N ILE A 2 -10.39 1.46 -21.39
CA ILE A 2 -10.07 2.00 -20.04
C ILE A 2 -10.70 1.18 -18.89
N LEU A 3 -11.88 0.57 -19.09
CA LEU A 3 -12.50 -0.31 -18.08
C LEU A 3 -11.76 -1.65 -17.89
N LEU A 4 -11.07 -2.16 -18.92
CA LEU A 4 -10.27 -3.40 -18.83
C LEU A 4 -8.92 -3.14 -18.16
N LEU A 5 -8.27 -2.00 -18.44
CA LEU A 5 -7.04 -1.61 -17.71
C LEU A 5 -7.30 -1.29 -16.23
N LYS A 6 -8.49 -0.75 -15.92
CA LYS A 6 -8.84 -0.30 -14.56
C LYS A 6 -9.22 -1.46 -13.64
N ASN A 7 -9.81 -2.54 -14.14
CA ASN A 7 -9.97 -3.75 -13.33
C ASN A 7 -8.59 -4.27 -12.92
N HIS A 8 -7.64 -4.40 -13.85
CA HIS A 8 -6.29 -4.85 -13.48
C HIS A 8 -5.61 -3.93 -12.46
N MET A 9 -5.65 -2.61 -12.64
CA MET A 9 -5.04 -1.70 -11.67
C MET A 9 -5.72 -1.71 -10.30
N VAL A 10 -7.06 -1.77 -10.26
CA VAL A 10 -7.80 -1.81 -9.00
C VAL A 10 -7.62 -3.17 -8.33
N ASP A 11 -7.61 -4.26 -9.09
CA ASP A 11 -7.39 -5.61 -8.61
C ASP A 11 -5.94 -5.82 -8.15
N ASP A 12 -4.96 -5.24 -8.84
CA ASP A 12 -3.54 -5.26 -8.46
C ASP A 12 -3.30 -4.44 -7.17
N VAL A 13 -3.93 -3.26 -7.05
CA VAL A 13 -3.91 -2.48 -5.79
C VAL A 13 -4.68 -3.21 -4.70
N ALA A 14 -5.79 -3.86 -5.04
CA ALA A 14 -6.61 -4.61 -4.11
C ALA A 14 -5.94 -5.88 -3.59
N ALA A 15 -5.10 -6.50 -4.40
CA ALA A 15 -4.31 -7.66 -4.04
C ALA A 15 -3.12 -7.30 -3.14
N VAL A 16 -2.55 -6.10 -3.28
CA VAL A 16 -1.37 -5.67 -2.51
C VAL A 16 -1.75 -4.97 -1.20
N VAL A 17 -2.87 -4.25 -1.18
CA VAL A 17 -3.33 -3.54 0.01
C VAL A 17 -4.28 -4.46 0.77
N ASP A 18 -3.86 -4.92 1.95
CA ASP A 18 -4.71 -5.67 2.89
C ASP A 18 -5.84 -4.77 3.41
N TRP A 19 -6.90 -4.63 2.60
CA TRP A 19 -8.09 -3.86 2.93
C TRP A 19 -8.78 -4.47 4.14
N TRP A 20 -9.31 -3.61 5.00
CA TRP A 20 -10.17 -4.05 6.09
C TRP A 20 -11.37 -4.77 5.50
N GLN A 21 -11.50 -6.06 5.80
CA GLN A 21 -12.62 -6.85 5.32
C GLN A 21 -13.93 -6.28 5.87
N LEU A 22 -14.95 -6.20 5.01
CA LEU A 22 -16.26 -5.67 5.38
C LEU A 22 -16.90 -6.46 6.54
N ASP A 23 -16.48 -7.72 6.71
CA ASP A 23 -16.95 -8.65 7.74
C ASP A 23 -16.37 -8.37 9.13
N SER A 24 -15.33 -7.53 9.22
CA SER A 24 -14.78 -7.08 10.51
C SER A 24 -15.66 -6.06 11.22
N VAL A 25 -16.73 -5.59 10.56
CA VAL A 25 -17.61 -4.52 11.05
C VAL A 25 -18.91 -5.10 11.58
N GLY A 26 -19.40 -4.59 12.71
CA GLY A 26 -20.69 -4.99 13.27
C GLY A 26 -21.85 -4.82 12.28
N ASP A 27 -22.83 -5.73 12.37
CA ASP A 27 -23.91 -5.91 11.40
C ASP A 27 -24.70 -4.64 11.10
N GLU A 28 -24.87 -3.75 12.07
CA GLU A 28 -25.59 -2.49 11.89
C GLU A 28 -24.87 -1.57 10.88
N THR A 29 -23.54 -1.43 11.00
CA THR A 29 -22.74 -0.60 10.11
C THR A 29 -22.61 -1.25 8.74
N LYS A 30 -22.48 -2.59 8.68
CA LYS A 30 -22.49 -3.37 7.44
C LYS A 30 -23.80 -3.15 6.67
N ASN A 31 -24.95 -3.24 7.34
CA ASN A 31 -26.26 -3.01 6.71
C ASN A 31 -26.44 -1.57 6.22
N LYS A 32 -25.95 -0.56 6.96
CA LYS A 32 -25.95 0.83 6.50
C LYS A 32 -25.12 1.00 5.23
N PHE A 33 -23.95 0.34 5.16
CA PHE A 33 -23.09 0.38 3.99
C PHE A 33 -23.72 -0.29 2.76
N ILE A 34 -24.31 -1.48 2.93
CA ILE A 34 -25.00 -2.20 1.84
C ILE A 34 -26.16 -1.37 1.29
N LYS A 35 -26.97 -0.74 2.16
CA LYS A 35 -28.06 0.15 1.74
C LYS A 35 -27.53 1.35 0.94
N LEU A 36 -26.44 1.97 1.39
CA LEU A 36 -25.83 3.10 0.70
C LEU A 36 -25.25 2.69 -0.66
N SER A 37 -24.52 1.57 -0.72
CA SER A 37 -23.98 1.01 -1.97
C SER A 37 -25.09 0.69 -2.97
N THR A 38 -26.19 0.07 -2.51
CA THR A 38 -27.36 -0.22 -3.34
C THR A 38 -28.01 1.06 -3.87
N TRP A 39 -28.16 2.08 -3.02
CA TRP A 39 -28.72 3.38 -3.41
C TRP A 39 -27.84 4.06 -4.46
N MET A 40 -26.51 4.04 -4.28
CA MET A 40 -25.56 4.59 -5.25
C MET A 40 -25.60 3.87 -6.58
N ASN A 41 -25.72 2.54 -6.58
CA ASN A 41 -25.84 1.78 -7.81
C ASN A 41 -27.13 2.14 -8.57
N ARG A 42 -28.25 2.32 -7.86
CA ARG A 42 -29.50 2.79 -8.48
C ARG A 42 -29.36 4.19 -9.06
N PHE A 43 -28.75 5.11 -8.31
CA PHE A 43 -28.46 6.45 -8.80
C PHE A 43 -27.56 6.42 -10.04
N ALA A 44 -26.60 5.50 -10.08
CA ALA A 44 -25.72 5.32 -11.21
C ALA A 44 -26.47 4.92 -12.48
N VAL A 45 -27.26 3.85 -12.40
CA VAL A 45 -28.09 3.38 -13.52
C VAL A 45 -29.02 4.49 -14.01
N LEU A 46 -29.62 5.26 -13.09
CA LEU A 46 -30.52 6.36 -13.44
C LEU A 46 -29.79 7.50 -14.15
N ASN A 47 -28.59 7.89 -13.69
CA ASN A 47 -27.81 8.95 -14.32
C ASN A 47 -27.35 8.56 -15.74
N ILE A 48 -26.86 7.32 -15.93
CA ILE A 48 -26.51 6.80 -17.26
C ILE A 48 -27.73 6.81 -18.18
N SER A 49 -28.89 6.36 -17.68
CA SER A 49 -30.13 6.33 -18.45
C SER A 49 -30.56 7.73 -18.89
N ILE A 50 -30.49 8.72 -17.99
CA ILE A 50 -30.79 10.13 -18.31
C ILE A 50 -29.83 10.65 -19.39
N LEU A 51 -28.53 10.42 -19.24
CA LEU A 51 -27.53 10.88 -20.21
C LEU A 51 -27.74 10.23 -21.59
N LEU A 52 -28.13 8.95 -21.64
CA LEU A 52 -28.42 8.26 -22.88
C LEU A 52 -29.69 8.81 -23.57
N VAL A 53 -30.71 9.16 -22.79
CA VAL A 53 -31.90 9.87 -23.30
C VAL A 53 -31.52 11.23 -23.87
N PHE A 54 -30.71 12.03 -23.16
CA PHE A 54 -30.24 13.33 -23.67
C PHE A 54 -29.39 13.18 -24.94
N ALA A 55 -28.48 12.22 -24.99
CA ALA A 55 -27.69 11.94 -26.18
C ALA A 55 -28.58 11.56 -27.38
N THR A 56 -29.64 10.79 -27.12
CA THR A 56 -30.63 10.41 -28.13
C THR A 56 -31.43 11.62 -28.61
N ILE A 57 -31.89 12.49 -27.71
CA ILE A 57 -32.57 13.75 -28.06
C ILE A 57 -31.66 14.62 -28.93
N ILE A 58 -30.39 14.79 -28.55
CA ILE A 58 -29.41 15.56 -29.34
C ILE A 58 -29.15 14.91 -30.71
N PHE A 59 -29.10 13.58 -30.78
CA PHE A 59 -28.93 12.85 -32.02
C PHE A 59 -30.06 13.12 -33.02
N PHE A 60 -31.31 13.08 -32.54
CA PHE A 60 -32.52 13.33 -33.35
C PHE A 60 -32.89 14.81 -33.49
N SER A 61 -32.28 15.70 -32.70
CA SER A 61 -32.54 17.13 -32.80
C SER A 61 -32.19 17.65 -34.19
N SER A 62 -33.03 18.56 -34.68
CA SER A 62 -32.78 19.26 -35.94
C SER A 62 -31.45 20.02 -35.89
N ASP A 63 -30.79 20.10 -37.03
CA ASP A 63 -29.45 20.66 -37.19
C ASP A 63 -29.42 22.18 -37.04
N GLU A 64 -30.58 22.82 -36.91
CA GLU A 64 -30.75 24.27 -36.71
C GLU A 64 -30.50 24.74 -35.28
N VAL A 65 -30.32 23.82 -34.32
CA VAL A 65 -29.95 24.21 -32.95
C VAL A 65 -28.53 24.80 -32.99
N ASN A 66 -28.42 26.10 -32.67
CA ASN A 66 -27.26 26.99 -32.88
C ASN A 66 -25.87 26.37 -32.60
N GLY A 67 -25.73 25.46 -31.62
CA GLY A 67 -24.45 24.82 -31.30
C GLY A 67 -24.00 23.74 -32.31
N LEU A 68 -24.93 22.96 -32.86
CA LEU A 68 -24.61 21.89 -33.83
C LEU A 68 -24.47 22.45 -35.25
N ALA A 69 -25.20 23.51 -35.56
CA ALA A 69 -25.12 24.22 -36.84
C ALA A 69 -23.68 24.71 -37.11
N PHE A 70 -23.01 25.26 -36.09
CA PHE A 70 -21.63 25.73 -36.20
C PHE A 70 -20.65 24.59 -36.52
N VAL A 71 -20.75 23.47 -35.81
CA VAL A 71 -19.90 22.29 -36.05
C VAL A 71 -20.13 21.75 -37.45
N ARG A 72 -21.39 21.67 -37.88
CA ARG A 72 -21.74 21.25 -39.24
C ARG A 72 -21.13 22.19 -40.28
N HIS A 73 -21.21 23.50 -40.10
CA HIS A 73 -20.63 24.47 -41.03
C HIS A 73 -19.11 24.28 -41.18
N ILE A 74 -18.39 24.06 -40.08
CA ILE A 74 -16.95 23.75 -40.13
C ILE A 74 -16.69 22.46 -40.90
N LEU A 75 -17.47 21.41 -40.64
CA LEU A 75 -17.30 20.12 -41.33
C LEU A 75 -17.65 20.21 -42.82
N ASP A 76 -18.65 21.03 -43.20
CA ASP A 76 -18.98 21.32 -44.59
C ASP A 76 -17.80 22.01 -45.31
N GLN A 77 -17.11 22.95 -44.65
CA GLN A 77 -15.93 23.61 -45.23
C GLN A 77 -14.73 22.67 -45.40
N ILE A 78 -14.50 21.76 -44.46
CA ILE A 78 -13.33 20.86 -44.49
C ILE A 78 -13.57 19.66 -45.39
N PHE A 79 -14.74 19.02 -45.30
CA PHE A 79 -14.99 17.71 -45.89
C PHE A 79 -15.95 17.74 -47.09
N SER A 80 -16.43 18.90 -47.52
CA SER A 80 -17.27 19.16 -48.71
C SER A 80 -18.25 18.04 -49.09
N HIS A 81 -17.80 16.99 -49.77
CA HIS A 81 -18.65 15.87 -50.17
C HIS A 81 -19.05 14.91 -49.02
N TRP A 82 -18.20 14.75 -48.00
CA TRP A 82 -18.37 13.77 -46.91
C TRP A 82 -18.95 14.35 -45.62
N SER A 83 -19.26 15.64 -45.61
CA SER A 83 -19.63 16.37 -44.39
C SER A 83 -20.82 15.76 -43.64
N LYS A 84 -21.86 15.31 -44.36
CA LYS A 84 -23.03 14.63 -43.78
C LYS A 84 -22.64 13.36 -43.03
N PHE A 85 -21.76 12.55 -43.63
CA PHE A 85 -21.30 11.30 -43.02
C PHE A 85 -20.45 11.57 -41.77
N VAL A 86 -19.50 12.50 -41.88
CA VAL A 86 -18.65 12.91 -40.75
C VAL A 86 -19.49 13.51 -39.62
N PHE A 87 -20.53 14.26 -39.93
CA PHE A 87 -21.42 14.85 -38.94
C PHE A 87 -22.27 13.81 -38.21
N VAL A 88 -22.78 12.78 -38.90
CA VAL A 88 -23.43 11.64 -38.25
C VAL A 88 -22.46 10.89 -37.34
N PHE A 89 -21.23 10.66 -37.80
CA PHE A 89 -20.19 10.04 -36.98
C PHE A 89 -19.87 10.89 -35.74
N PHE A 90 -19.78 12.21 -35.89
CA PHE A 90 -19.63 13.15 -34.77
C PHE A 90 -20.78 13.03 -33.76
N LYS A 91 -22.04 12.99 -34.23
CA LYS A 91 -23.20 12.78 -33.34
C LYS A 91 -23.12 11.45 -32.58
N ILE A 92 -22.65 10.37 -33.22
CA ILE A 92 -22.42 9.08 -32.56
C ILE A 92 -21.31 9.20 -31.51
N THR A 93 -20.24 9.93 -31.80
CA THR A 93 -19.16 10.11 -30.82
C THR A 93 -19.62 10.86 -29.56
N LEU A 94 -20.71 11.63 -29.58
CA LEU A 94 -21.26 12.29 -28.38
C LEU A 94 -21.72 11.30 -27.29
N PHE A 95 -22.04 10.05 -27.65
CA PHE A 95 -22.37 9.01 -26.66
C PHE A 95 -21.15 8.60 -25.82
N LEU A 96 -19.94 8.72 -26.36
CA LEU A 96 -18.72 8.28 -25.69
C LEU A 96 -18.35 9.20 -24.48
N PRO A 97 -18.34 10.54 -24.62
CA PRO A 97 -18.18 11.44 -23.48
C PRO A 97 -19.22 11.25 -22.37
N SER A 98 -20.49 10.99 -22.72
CA SER A 98 -21.55 10.73 -21.74
C SER A 98 -21.21 9.53 -20.85
N PHE A 99 -20.68 8.47 -21.45
CA PHE A 99 -20.22 7.30 -20.71
C PHE A 99 -18.96 7.59 -19.88
N MET A 100 -17.98 8.28 -20.46
CA MET A 100 -16.72 8.60 -19.77
C MET A 100 -16.94 9.52 -18.57
N MET A 101 -17.76 10.56 -18.70
CA MET A 101 -18.10 11.46 -17.59
C MET A 101 -18.75 10.72 -16.43
N SER A 102 -19.70 9.82 -16.72
CA SER A 102 -20.37 9.00 -15.71
C SER A 102 -19.35 8.13 -14.96
N ALA A 103 -18.45 7.47 -15.67
CA ALA A 103 -17.43 6.60 -15.09
C ALA A 103 -16.49 7.33 -14.12
N HIS A 104 -16.08 8.56 -14.44
CA HIS A 104 -15.23 9.37 -13.55
C HIS A 104 -15.98 9.83 -12.31
N MET A 105 -17.24 10.24 -12.44
CA MET A 105 -18.07 10.60 -11.30
C MET A 105 -18.25 9.42 -10.35
N TYR A 106 -18.50 8.20 -10.85
CA TYR A 106 -18.56 7.02 -9.99
C TYR A 106 -17.26 6.70 -9.28
N GLN A 107 -16.12 6.89 -9.95
CA GLN A 107 -14.83 6.70 -9.31
C GLN A 107 -14.64 7.68 -8.14
N LEU A 108 -14.97 8.96 -8.33
CA LEU A 108 -14.90 9.96 -7.27
C LEU A 108 -15.84 9.62 -6.11
N PHE A 109 -17.08 9.25 -6.43
CA PHE A 109 -18.06 8.85 -5.41
C PHE A 109 -17.63 7.60 -4.63
N TYR A 110 -17.14 6.57 -5.33
CA TYR A 110 -16.63 5.36 -4.70
C TYR A 110 -15.45 5.65 -3.77
N SER A 111 -14.46 6.41 -4.25
CA SER A 111 -13.31 6.81 -3.43
C SER A 111 -13.72 7.64 -2.21
N ALA A 112 -14.64 8.60 -2.37
CA ALA A 112 -15.15 9.40 -1.26
C ALA A 112 -15.86 8.53 -0.20
N GLN A 113 -16.72 7.60 -0.63
CA GLN A 113 -17.38 6.68 0.30
C GLN A 113 -16.40 5.76 1.00
N HIS A 114 -15.40 5.28 0.28
CA HIS A 114 -14.36 4.46 0.86
C HIS A 114 -13.61 5.23 1.96
N ILE A 115 -13.24 6.49 1.73
CA ILE A 115 -12.63 7.35 2.76
C ILE A 115 -13.56 7.52 3.96
N ILE A 116 -14.85 7.81 3.73
CA ILE A 116 -15.84 7.95 4.81
C ILE A 116 -15.95 6.65 5.63
N PHE A 117 -15.91 5.49 4.96
CA PHE A 117 -15.95 4.19 5.62
C PHE A 117 -14.71 3.94 6.49
N GLN A 118 -13.51 4.20 5.96
CA GLN A 118 -12.26 4.08 6.72
C GLN A 118 -12.25 5.00 7.95
N MET A 119 -12.74 6.24 7.81
CA MET A 119 -12.88 7.18 8.93
C MET A 119 -13.87 6.68 9.99
N LYS A 120 -14.98 6.05 9.59
CA LYS A 120 -15.94 5.46 10.53
C LYS A 120 -15.35 4.26 11.27
N LEU A 121 -14.61 3.40 10.57
CA LEU A 121 -13.89 2.29 11.19
C LEU A 121 -12.88 2.78 12.22
N LEU A 122 -12.08 3.77 11.86
CA LEU A 122 -11.11 4.40 12.77
C LEU A 122 -11.80 4.97 14.01
N LYS A 123 -12.93 5.68 13.84
CA LYS A 123 -13.71 6.22 14.97
C LYS A 123 -14.25 5.13 15.89
N MET A 124 -14.79 4.04 15.32
CA MET A 124 -15.28 2.90 16.11
C MET A 124 -14.14 2.25 16.89
N PHE A 125 -12.98 2.10 16.26
CA PHE A 125 -11.80 1.54 16.86
C PHE A 125 -11.28 2.40 18.04
N ILE A 126 -11.15 3.72 17.86
CA ILE A 126 -10.77 4.65 18.93
C ILE A 126 -11.77 4.58 20.09
N ARG A 127 -13.08 4.56 19.80
CA ARG A 127 -14.12 4.47 20.83
C ARG A 127 -14.03 3.16 21.62
N ARG A 128 -13.71 2.04 20.96
CA ARG A 128 -13.54 0.73 21.61
C ARG A 128 -12.33 0.72 22.54
N MET A 129 -11.22 1.35 22.14
CA MET A 129 -10.07 1.52 23.02
C MET A 129 -10.44 2.35 24.25
N ALA A 130 -11.08 3.51 24.04
CA ALA A 130 -11.51 4.40 25.13
C ALA A 130 -12.53 3.76 26.08
N SER A 131 -13.37 2.82 25.62
CA SER A 131 -14.34 2.12 26.48
C SER A 131 -13.76 0.95 27.26
N THR A 132 -12.63 0.40 26.83
CA THR A 132 -11.98 -0.74 27.50
C THR A 132 -11.19 -0.26 28.73
N SER A 133 -10.77 0.99 28.70
CA SER A 133 -10.17 1.67 29.84
C SER A 133 -11.24 2.34 30.71
N SER A 134 -11.60 1.72 31.83
CA SER A 134 -12.45 2.35 32.86
C SER A 134 -11.73 3.47 33.62
N SER A 135 -10.45 3.67 33.34
CA SER A 135 -9.56 4.60 34.05
C SER A 135 -9.70 6.03 33.52
N THR A 136 -9.49 7.00 34.40
CA THR A 136 -9.42 8.42 34.08
C THR A 136 -8.39 8.69 32.97
N GLN A 137 -8.63 9.65 32.08
CA GLN A 137 -7.78 9.93 30.91
C GLN A 137 -6.29 10.14 31.27
N ASP A 138 -6.02 10.65 32.49
CA ASP A 138 -4.66 10.84 33.01
C ASP A 138 -3.99 9.50 33.38
N ASP A 139 -4.73 8.52 33.91
CA ASP A 139 -4.18 7.20 34.26
C ASP A 139 -3.82 6.37 33.01
N LEU A 140 -4.53 6.60 31.90
CA LEU A 140 -4.30 5.93 30.62
C LEU A 140 -3.02 6.37 29.90
N MET A 141 -2.54 7.59 30.17
CA MET A 141 -1.26 8.04 29.62
C MET A 141 -0.08 7.30 30.26
N TYR A 142 -0.24 6.82 31.49
CA TYR A 142 0.82 6.15 32.26
C TYR A 142 0.67 4.63 32.32
N ASP A 143 -0.37 4.05 31.72
CA ASP A 143 -0.51 2.60 31.59
C ASP A 143 0.34 2.08 30.43
N ASP A 144 1.51 1.52 30.77
CA ASP A 144 2.47 0.97 29.81
C ASP A 144 1.83 -0.10 28.90
N SER A 145 0.93 -0.94 29.41
CA SER A 145 0.26 -1.97 28.62
C SER A 145 -0.67 -1.35 27.58
N TYR A 146 -1.37 -0.29 27.94
CA TYR A 146 -2.23 0.46 27.02
C TYR A 146 -1.41 1.21 25.96
N GLN A 147 -0.30 1.85 26.36
CA GLN A 147 0.61 2.55 25.45
C GLN A 147 1.25 1.58 24.46
N GLU A 148 1.66 0.39 24.90
CA GLU A 148 2.24 -0.63 24.04
C GLU A 148 1.23 -1.16 23.00
N GLU A 149 -0.02 -1.41 23.43
CA GLU A 149 -1.10 -1.82 22.52
C GLU A 149 -1.43 -0.73 21.48
N ILE A 150 -1.51 0.53 21.90
CA ILE A 150 -1.71 1.67 20.98
C ILE A 150 -0.54 1.77 20.01
N ASN A 151 0.69 1.70 20.48
CA ASN A 151 1.87 1.90 19.65
C ASN A 151 2.00 0.79 18.60
N ALA A 152 1.74 -0.47 19.00
CA ALA A 152 1.69 -1.60 18.08
C ALA A 152 0.64 -1.39 16.97
N LYS A 153 -0.57 -0.93 17.31
CA LYS A 153 -1.64 -0.71 16.34
C LYS A 153 -1.43 0.53 15.48
N LEU A 154 -0.90 1.61 16.05
CA LEU A 154 -0.53 2.81 15.31
C LEU A 154 0.55 2.50 14.28
N LYS A 155 1.55 1.67 14.66
CA LYS A 155 2.59 1.18 13.75
C LYS A 155 1.99 0.42 12.56
N ILE A 156 1.00 -0.45 12.79
CA ILE A 156 0.30 -1.15 11.71
C ILE A 156 -0.42 -0.17 10.78
N ILE A 157 -1.11 0.84 11.33
CA ILE A 157 -1.83 1.84 10.53
C ILE A 157 -0.86 2.68 9.69
N ILE A 158 0.23 3.15 10.29
CA ILE A 158 1.27 3.92 9.61
C ILE A 158 1.90 3.07 8.50
N ASP A 159 2.25 1.82 8.79
CA ASP A 159 2.88 0.93 7.80
C ASP A 159 1.94 0.65 6.63
N LYS A 160 0.64 0.39 6.88
CA LYS A 160 -0.37 0.27 5.83
C LYS A 160 -0.50 1.54 4.99
N HIS A 161 -0.50 2.72 5.62
CA HIS A 161 -0.59 4.00 4.91
C HIS A 161 0.65 4.26 4.05
N CYS A 162 1.85 4.01 4.58
CA CYS A 162 3.10 4.11 3.85
C CYS A 162 3.14 3.13 2.67
N ASN A 163 2.63 1.90 2.84
CA ASN A 163 2.58 0.91 1.78
C ASN A 163 1.58 1.33 0.68
N PHE A 164 0.44 1.89 1.05
CA PHE A 164 -0.53 2.46 0.10
C PHE A 164 0.09 3.61 -0.72
N ILE A 165 0.80 4.54 -0.08
CA ILE A 165 1.49 5.64 -0.78
C ILE A 165 2.55 5.08 -1.74
N ARG A 166 3.40 4.16 -1.26
CA ARG A 166 4.46 3.54 -2.05
C ARG A 166 3.91 2.89 -3.31
N GLU A 167 2.81 2.15 -3.17
CA GLU A 167 2.22 1.43 -4.28
C GLU A 167 1.51 2.37 -5.26
N GLY A 168 0.88 3.44 -4.75
CA GLY A 168 0.40 4.54 -5.58
C GLY A 168 1.53 5.20 -6.39
N CYS A 169 2.68 5.47 -5.77
CA CYS A 169 3.87 6.00 -6.45
C CYS A 169 4.40 5.05 -7.52
N ARG A 170 4.44 3.74 -7.22
CA ARG A 170 4.89 2.70 -8.17
C ARG A 170 4.03 2.66 -9.42
N ILE A 171 2.70 2.65 -9.24
CA ILE A 171 1.73 2.58 -10.34
C ILE A 171 1.76 3.83 -11.22
N LEU A 172 1.96 5.00 -10.61
CA LEU A 172 2.10 6.26 -11.34
C LEU A 172 3.45 6.39 -12.07
N GLY A 173 4.32 5.38 -12.00
CA GLY A 173 5.65 5.41 -12.61
C GLY A 173 6.55 6.46 -11.98
N MET A 174 6.24 6.94 -10.77
CA MET A 174 7.12 7.84 -10.04
C MET A 174 8.34 7.06 -9.61
N THR A 175 9.42 7.18 -10.40
CA THR A 175 10.67 6.45 -10.20
C THR A 175 11.20 6.59 -8.78
N LYS A 176 11.92 5.57 -8.29
CA LYS A 176 12.55 5.51 -6.95
C LYS A 176 13.35 6.77 -6.56
N ASN A 177 13.79 7.55 -7.54
CA ASN A 177 14.48 8.82 -7.34
C ASN A 177 13.58 9.92 -6.75
N THR A 178 12.29 9.94 -7.10
CA THR A 178 11.33 10.90 -6.55
C THR A 178 10.96 10.52 -5.10
N GLU A 179 10.75 9.23 -4.85
CA GLU A 179 10.44 8.71 -3.52
C GLU A 179 11.59 8.92 -2.52
N LYS A 180 12.84 8.73 -2.96
CA LYS A 180 14.03 9.04 -2.16
C LYS A 180 14.11 10.53 -1.82
N LYS A 181 13.87 11.41 -2.80
CA LYS A 181 13.87 12.87 -2.60
C LYS A 181 12.75 13.35 -1.68
N GLU A 182 11.56 12.74 -1.73
CA GLU A 182 10.45 13.10 -0.85
C GLU A 182 10.66 12.59 0.58
N LYS A 183 11.21 11.39 0.77
CA LYS A 183 11.64 10.91 2.09
C LYS A 183 12.69 11.83 2.71
N GLU A 184 13.75 12.17 1.96
CA GLU A 184 14.80 13.09 2.43
C GLU A 184 14.21 14.45 2.86
N LYS A 185 13.26 15.00 2.09
CA LYS A 185 12.56 16.25 2.45
C LYS A 185 11.68 16.11 3.71
N TYR A 186 10.98 14.99 3.88
CA TYR A 186 10.15 14.74 5.07
C TYR A 186 11.00 14.63 6.34
N TYR A 187 12.10 13.86 6.30
CA TYR A 187 13.01 13.73 7.43
C TYR A 187 13.74 15.04 7.77
N GLN A 188 14.12 15.83 6.76
CA GLN A 188 14.66 17.18 6.97
C GLN A 188 13.63 18.13 7.60
N ARG A 189 12.38 18.12 7.14
CA ARG A 189 11.32 19.00 7.64
C ARG A 189 10.93 18.69 9.10
N ASN A 190 11.06 17.44 9.52
CA ASN A 190 10.67 17.00 10.87
C ASN A 190 11.86 16.82 11.83
N GLY A 191 13.08 17.22 11.45
CA GLY A 191 14.25 17.22 12.35
C GLY A 191 14.84 15.84 12.66
N TYR A 192 14.39 14.77 12.00
CA TYR A 192 14.82 13.39 12.23
C TYR A 192 16.12 13.00 11.50
N ALA A 193 16.74 13.92 10.76
CA ALA A 193 17.97 13.65 9.99
C ALA A 193 19.12 13.08 10.85
N ASN A 194 19.17 13.45 12.14
CA ASN A 194 20.22 12.98 13.05
C ASN A 194 20.05 11.51 13.49
N GLU A 195 18.84 10.98 13.59
CA GLU A 195 18.63 9.60 14.08
C GLU A 195 19.05 8.55 13.05
N GLU A 196 18.76 8.78 11.77
CA GLU A 196 19.12 7.81 10.73
C GLU A 196 20.63 7.82 10.48
N GLU A 197 21.26 8.99 10.56
CA GLU A 197 22.72 9.15 10.51
C GLU A 197 23.40 8.50 11.74
N GLN A 198 22.80 8.61 12.93
CA GLN A 198 23.27 7.90 14.13
C GLN A 198 23.13 6.37 13.98
N ARG A 199 22.01 5.85 13.46
CA ARG A 199 21.86 4.41 13.21
C ARG A 199 22.85 3.90 12.18
N HIS A 200 23.16 4.70 11.16
CA HIS A 200 24.14 4.33 10.14
C HIS A 200 25.57 4.30 10.70
N ARG A 201 25.94 5.28 11.54
CA ARG A 201 27.21 5.29 12.28
C ARG A 201 27.34 4.08 13.20
N GLN A 202 26.32 3.79 14.01
CA GLN A 202 26.32 2.62 14.91
C GLN A 202 26.46 1.29 14.16
N LYS A 203 25.81 1.14 12.99
CA LYS A 203 25.98 -0.05 12.15
C LYS A 203 27.40 -0.17 11.58
N GLN A 204 28.05 0.93 11.22
CA GLN A 204 29.44 0.92 10.76
C GLN A 204 30.40 0.53 11.89
N GLU A 205 30.30 1.17 13.05
CA GLU A 205 31.13 0.84 14.22
C GLU A 205 30.99 -0.61 14.66
N ARG A 206 29.78 -1.18 14.56
CA ARG A 206 29.55 -2.60 14.88
C ARG A 206 30.23 -3.52 13.87
N ARG A 207 30.22 -3.19 12.59
CA ARG A 207 30.90 -3.97 11.55
C ARG A 207 32.42 -3.93 11.72
N GLU A 208 32.97 -2.80 12.15
CA GLU A 208 34.40 -2.65 12.46
C GLU A 208 34.80 -3.48 13.68
N ARG A 209 34.04 -3.41 14.78
CA ARG A 209 34.28 -4.27 15.96
C ARG A 209 34.25 -5.77 15.65
N ILE A 210 33.35 -6.21 14.78
CA ILE A 210 33.29 -7.62 14.35
C ILE A 210 34.53 -7.99 13.51
N LYS A 211 35.04 -7.08 12.69
CA LYS A 211 36.28 -7.32 11.93
C LYS A 211 37.49 -7.44 12.86
N GLU A 212 37.62 -6.52 13.81
CA GLU A 212 38.70 -6.54 14.80
C GLU A 212 38.67 -7.81 15.66
N SER A 213 37.49 -8.21 16.13
CA SER A 213 37.33 -9.47 16.88
C SER A 213 37.72 -10.71 16.06
N ARG A 214 37.35 -10.75 14.78
CA ARG A 214 37.75 -11.86 13.87
C ARG A 214 39.23 -11.86 13.53
N GLU A 215 39.88 -10.71 13.59
CA GLU A 215 41.32 -10.58 13.37
C GLU A 215 42.10 -11.03 14.60
N TYR A 216 41.62 -10.66 15.80
CA TYR A 216 42.15 -11.13 17.08
C TYR A 216 42.09 -12.67 17.21
N ASP A 217 40.96 -13.28 16.90
CA ASP A 217 40.79 -14.74 16.93
C ASP A 217 41.75 -15.45 15.95
N ARG A 218 42.03 -14.83 14.80
CA ARG A 218 42.96 -15.34 13.79
C ARG A 218 44.42 -15.28 14.26
N CYS A 219 44.77 -14.26 15.05
CA CYS A 219 46.10 -14.14 15.66
C CYS A 219 46.29 -15.13 16.81
N MET A 220 45.26 -15.35 17.65
CA MET A 220 45.32 -16.30 18.77
C MET A 220 45.46 -17.75 18.30
N THR A 221 44.88 -18.10 17.15
CA THR A 221 44.95 -19.46 16.60
C THR A 221 46.23 -19.75 15.82
N LYS A 222 46.94 -18.73 15.31
CA LYS A 222 48.19 -18.90 14.55
C LYS A 222 49.40 -19.33 15.37
N ASN A 223 49.38 -19.11 16.69
CA ASN A 223 50.52 -19.40 17.57
C ASN A 223 50.28 -20.57 18.52
N ILE A 224 49.27 -21.41 18.28
CA ILE A 224 49.06 -22.61 19.09
C ILE A 224 50.12 -23.66 18.67
N PRO A 225 51.03 -24.06 19.55
CA PRO A 225 52.03 -25.08 19.24
C PRO A 225 51.35 -26.39 18.87
N GLU A 226 51.80 -27.06 17.80
CA GLU A 226 51.25 -28.33 17.31
C GLU A 226 51.19 -29.42 18.40
N SER A 227 52.01 -29.31 19.45
CA SER A 227 52.03 -30.21 20.60
C SER A 227 50.76 -30.18 21.46
N LEU A 228 49.93 -29.13 21.36
CA LEU A 228 48.61 -29.03 22.01
C LEU A 228 47.46 -29.53 21.12
N GLY A 229 47.72 -29.93 19.88
CA GLY A 229 46.74 -30.51 18.95
C GLY A 229 46.42 -31.98 19.21
N ARG A 230 46.39 -32.44 20.47
CA ARG A 230 46.05 -33.83 20.82
C ARG A 230 44.54 -34.06 20.90
N GLU A 231 44.16 -35.21 20.37
CA GLU A 231 42.81 -35.78 20.32
C GLU A 231 41.98 -35.55 21.60
N CYS A 232 41.11 -34.54 21.55
CA CYS A 232 40.05 -34.38 22.54
C CYS A 232 38.87 -35.28 22.13
N LYS A 233 38.98 -36.58 22.44
CA LYS A 233 37.81 -37.46 22.47
C LYS A 233 36.94 -37.11 23.69
N THR A 234 35.66 -36.86 23.41
CA THR A 234 34.52 -36.87 24.34
C THR A 234 34.49 -35.80 25.44
N LYS A 235 34.08 -34.58 25.07
CA LYS A 235 33.06 -33.82 25.79
C LYS A 235 32.13 -33.19 24.75
N LYS A 236 30.82 -33.43 24.88
CA LYS A 236 29.79 -32.85 24.00
C LYS A 236 29.89 -31.33 24.05
N ASN A 237 30.51 -30.76 23.02
CA ASN A 237 30.59 -29.31 22.84
C ASN A 237 29.26 -28.84 22.26
N TYR A 238 28.46 -28.18 23.09
CA TYR A 238 27.35 -27.37 22.62
C TYR A 238 27.94 -26.15 21.88
N GLY A 239 28.06 -26.25 20.56
CA GLY A 239 28.46 -25.12 19.72
C GLY A 239 27.30 -24.14 19.59
N ASN A 240 27.42 -22.95 20.19
CA ASN A 240 26.46 -21.86 19.97
C ASN A 240 26.64 -21.30 18.55
N PHE A 241 25.79 -21.74 17.62
CA PHE A 241 25.67 -21.11 16.31
C PHE A 241 24.82 -19.84 16.43
N ARG A 242 25.39 -18.68 16.10
CA ARG A 242 24.66 -17.41 16.03
C ARG A 242 24.10 -17.22 14.61
N CYS A 243 22.79 -17.32 14.45
CA CYS A 243 22.10 -16.76 13.28
C CYS A 243 22.11 -15.22 13.42
N GLY A 244 22.53 -14.50 12.38
CA GLY A 244 22.71 -13.04 12.43
C GLY A 244 21.43 -12.20 12.46
N ASN A 245 20.28 -12.78 12.83
CA ASN A 245 18.99 -12.09 12.89
C ASN A 245 18.59 -11.89 14.37
N GLU A 246 18.53 -10.64 14.82
CA GLU A 246 18.59 -10.25 16.23
C GLU A 246 17.34 -10.56 17.07
N GLU A 247 16.25 -11.02 16.48
CA GLU A 247 14.98 -11.11 17.20
C GLU A 247 14.73 -12.40 17.99
N ARG A 248 15.59 -13.43 17.92
CA ARG A 248 15.31 -14.70 18.64
C ARG A 248 16.59 -15.35 19.16
N GLU A 249 17.15 -14.75 20.20
CA GLU A 249 18.14 -15.40 21.06
C GLU A 249 17.48 -16.53 21.87
N ASN A 250 18.16 -17.66 21.99
CA ASN A 250 17.83 -18.84 22.82
C ASN A 250 16.96 -19.94 22.17
N ARG A 251 17.53 -20.68 21.21
CA ARG A 251 17.20 -22.10 21.04
C ARG A 251 18.44 -22.96 21.19
N TYR A 252 18.34 -23.99 22.03
CA TYR A 252 19.34 -25.04 22.18
C TYR A 252 19.07 -26.12 21.14
N TRP A 253 20.08 -26.49 20.35
CA TRP A 253 20.01 -27.59 19.39
C TRP A 253 20.63 -28.85 20.01
N THR A 254 20.06 -30.02 19.72
CA THR A 254 20.60 -31.31 20.15
C THR A 254 21.23 -32.07 18.99
N GLU A 255 22.22 -32.91 19.26
CA GLU A 255 22.87 -33.74 18.24
C GLU A 255 21.85 -34.70 17.60
N GLY A 256 21.52 -34.47 16.33
CA GLY A 256 20.58 -35.28 15.56
C GLY A 256 19.60 -34.46 14.69
N GLU A 257 19.47 -33.15 14.94
CA GLU A 257 18.62 -32.27 14.14
C GLU A 257 19.40 -31.68 12.95
N ASP A 258 18.81 -31.75 11.76
CA ASP A 258 19.36 -31.17 10.53
C ASP A 258 19.70 -29.69 10.73
N ARG A 259 20.96 -29.33 10.49
CA ARG A 259 21.51 -27.98 10.65
C ARG A 259 21.11 -27.08 9.48
N GLY A 260 19.81 -26.92 9.27
CA GLY A 260 19.25 -25.99 8.29
C GLY A 260 18.50 -24.87 9.00
N CYS A 261 18.91 -23.62 8.81
CA CYS A 261 18.02 -22.50 9.11
C CYS A 261 16.87 -22.57 8.10
N ARG A 262 15.72 -23.10 8.50
CA ARG A 262 14.55 -23.39 7.64
C ARG A 262 14.00 -22.18 6.85
N MET A 263 14.50 -20.97 7.11
CA MET A 263 14.10 -19.71 6.47
C MET A 263 15.23 -19.02 5.69
N CYS A 264 16.47 -19.52 5.74
CA CYS A 264 17.56 -19.08 4.86
C CYS A 264 17.73 -20.12 3.75
N TYR A 265 16.79 -20.15 2.80
CA TYR A 265 16.89 -20.91 1.56
C TYR A 265 17.96 -20.29 0.63
N GLU A 266 19.20 -20.22 1.09
CA GLU A 266 20.35 -20.08 0.20
C GLU A 266 21.28 -21.26 0.49
N GLU A 267 21.03 -22.34 -0.25
CA GLU A 267 22.07 -23.31 -0.58
C GLU A 267 23.23 -22.53 -1.20
N ARG A 268 24.38 -22.49 -0.51
CA ARG A 268 25.66 -22.38 -1.21
C ARG A 268 26.19 -23.79 -1.34
N ASP A 269 26.01 -24.35 -2.52
CA ASP A 269 26.88 -25.41 -3.00
C ASP A 269 28.27 -24.81 -3.25
N ASN A 270 29.26 -25.37 -2.54
CA ASN A 270 30.72 -25.27 -2.72
C ASN A 270 31.36 -23.89 -2.93
#